data_AF-A0A7V0R0I4-F1
#
_entry.id   AF-A0A7V0R0I4-F1
#
_cell.length_a   1.000
_cell.length_b   1.000
_cell.length_c   1.000
_cell.angle_alpha   90.00
_cell.angle_beta   90.00
_cell.angle_gamma   90.00
#
_symmetry.space_group_name_H-M   'P 1'
#
loop_
_entity.id
_entity.type
_entity.pdbx_description
1 polymer ?
#
loop_
_entity_poly.entity_id
_entity_poly.type
_entity_poly.pdbx_seq_one_letter_code
_entity_poly.pdbx_strand_id
1 'polypeptide(L)'
;MKLLESAPERYDMGIRILTLGKIDPAYDRIVSSIINGQDVLDIGCGTGALTLRAARNGARVKGIDINPRMLEIARKRAVEEGLEQNVQFFEMGIAELGGEESNTYDIVMSGLCFSELTEDELKYTLKETKRILKAGGLLLIADEVTPGSISKRILHLLIRIPLLIITYIVTQNTTRAIKNLPEMIAENGFMIKSARLGNLGSFLELAAQKPVEGRP
;
A
#
# COMPACT_ATOMS: atom_id res chain seq x y z
N MET A 1 -5.69 9.40 -4.81
CA MET A 1 -7.15 9.41 -4.89
C MET A 1 -7.67 10.71 -4.29
N LYS A 2 -7.20 11.84 -4.85
CA LYS A 2 -7.13 13.12 -4.12
C LYS A 2 -8.48 13.74 -3.78
N LEU A 3 -9.52 13.47 -4.58
CA LEU A 3 -10.88 13.91 -4.26
C LEU A 3 -11.38 13.28 -2.95
N LEU A 4 -11.09 12.00 -2.73
CA LEU A 4 -11.44 11.32 -1.49
C LEU A 4 -10.57 11.80 -0.32
N GLU A 5 -9.28 12.07 -0.56
CA GLU A 5 -8.37 12.62 0.47
C GLU A 5 -8.75 14.03 0.91
N SER A 6 -9.47 14.80 0.09
CA SER A 6 -10.01 16.11 0.48
C SER A 6 -11.08 16.03 1.58
N ALA A 7 -11.67 14.84 1.77
CA ALA A 7 -12.61 14.53 2.86
C ALA A 7 -12.20 13.22 3.56
N PRO A 8 -11.13 13.23 4.38
CA PRO A 8 -10.57 12.03 5.03
C PRO A 8 -11.60 11.14 5.74
N GLU A 9 -12.59 11.74 6.40
CA GLU A 9 -13.73 11.08 7.06
C GLU A 9 -14.53 10.14 6.13
N ARG A 10 -14.58 10.46 4.83
CA ARG A 10 -15.33 9.71 3.81
C ARG A 10 -14.42 8.89 2.89
N TYR A 11 -13.11 8.93 3.10
CA TYR A 11 -12.13 8.31 2.22
C TYR A 11 -12.41 6.81 2.05
N ASP A 12 -12.47 6.05 3.15
CA ASP A 12 -12.69 4.61 3.11
C ASP A 12 -14.02 4.21 2.48
N MET A 13 -15.08 4.99 2.74
CA MET A 13 -16.38 4.76 2.12
C MET A 13 -16.30 4.91 0.60
N GLY A 14 -15.61 5.96 0.13
CA GLY A 14 -15.33 6.17 -1.28
C GLY A 14 -14.54 5.02 -1.89
N ILE A 15 -13.47 4.57 -1.23
CA ILE A 15 -12.66 3.44 -1.69
C ILE A 15 -13.49 2.15 -1.74
N ARG A 16 -14.33 1.88 -0.73
CA ARG A 16 -15.24 0.71 -0.76
C ARG A 16 -16.20 0.76 -1.92
N ILE A 17 -16.79 1.91 -2.22
CA ILE A 17 -17.70 2.07 -3.37
C ILE A 17 -16.93 1.82 -4.68
N LEU A 18 -15.78 2.46 -4.86
CA LEU A 18 -14.97 2.33 -6.08
C LEU A 18 -14.45 0.91 -6.30
N THR A 19 -14.15 0.19 -5.22
CA THR A 19 -13.68 -1.20 -5.26
C THR A 19 -14.82 -2.21 -5.18
N LEU A 20 -16.08 -1.78 -5.15
CA LEU A 20 -17.26 -2.61 -4.95
C LEU A 20 -17.11 -3.55 -3.72
N GLY A 21 -16.55 -3.02 -2.64
CA GLY A 21 -16.30 -3.71 -1.38
C GLY A 21 -15.12 -4.69 -1.39
N LYS A 22 -14.37 -4.79 -2.50
CA LYS A 22 -13.30 -5.79 -2.64
C LYS A 22 -12.01 -5.43 -1.93
N ILE A 23 -11.83 -4.18 -1.52
CA ILE A 23 -10.63 -3.72 -0.82
C ILE A 23 -10.46 -4.40 0.54
N ASP A 24 -11.53 -4.52 1.33
CA ASP A 24 -11.45 -5.08 2.69
C ASP A 24 -11.00 -6.56 2.65
N PRO A 25 -11.61 -7.45 1.83
CA PRO A 25 -11.12 -8.82 1.67
C PRO A 25 -9.70 -8.92 1.10
N ALA A 26 -9.27 -7.95 0.28
CA ALA A 26 -7.91 -7.94 -0.25
C ALA A 26 -6.90 -7.60 0.84
N TYR A 27 -7.20 -6.61 1.68
CA TYR A 27 -6.36 -6.27 2.84
C TYR A 27 -6.30 -7.44 3.82
N ASP A 28 -7.43 -8.07 4.14
CA ASP A 28 -7.48 -9.24 5.04
C ASP A 28 -6.61 -10.40 4.52
N ARG A 29 -6.63 -10.65 3.21
CA ARG A 29 -5.78 -11.67 2.58
C ARG A 29 -4.30 -11.32 2.64
N ILE A 30 -3.94 -10.07 2.36
CA ILE A 30 -2.54 -9.64 2.38
C ILE A 30 -1.95 -9.77 3.78
N VAL A 31 -2.69 -9.38 4.82
CA VAL A 31 -2.19 -9.47 6.20
C VAL A 31 -2.27 -10.88 6.78
N SER A 32 -2.85 -11.86 6.08
CA SER A 32 -3.06 -13.21 6.60
C SER A 32 -1.76 -13.98 6.90
N SER A 33 -0.63 -13.57 6.30
CA SER A 33 0.69 -14.14 6.59
C SER A 33 1.39 -13.48 7.79
N ILE A 34 0.82 -12.42 8.36
CA ILE A 34 1.37 -11.73 9.52
C ILE A 34 1.15 -12.58 10.76
N ILE A 35 2.21 -12.77 11.54
CA ILE A 35 2.18 -13.48 12.81
C ILE A 35 2.48 -12.53 13.98
N ASN A 36 2.02 -12.92 15.17
CA ASN A 36 2.18 -12.13 16.38
C ASN A 36 3.65 -11.79 16.67
N GLY A 37 3.91 -10.53 16.99
CA GLY A 37 5.22 -10.03 17.39
C GLY A 37 6.17 -9.62 16.25
N GLN A 38 5.73 -9.64 14.99
CA GLN A 38 6.50 -9.10 13.87
C GLN A 38 6.54 -7.58 13.86
N ASP A 39 7.69 -7.02 13.44
CA ASP A 39 7.86 -5.59 13.18
C ASP A 39 7.44 -5.27 11.74
N VAL A 40 6.46 -4.38 11.60
CA VAL A 40 5.83 -4.04 10.31
C VAL A 40 5.90 -2.54 10.05
N LEU A 41 6.26 -2.16 8.82
CA LEU A 41 6.14 -0.79 8.32
C LEU A 41 4.98 -0.71 7.30
N ASP A 42 4.06 0.24 7.47
CA ASP A 42 3.00 0.55 6.50
C ASP A 42 3.29 1.90 5.82
N ILE A 43 3.64 1.86 4.54
CA ILE A 43 3.99 3.04 3.73
C ILE A 43 2.72 3.61 3.10
N GLY A 44 2.40 4.87 3.42
CA GLY A 44 1.17 5.53 2.98
C GLY A 44 -0.05 4.96 3.70
N CYS A 45 0.03 4.88 5.03
CA CYS A 45 -0.95 4.16 5.85
C CYS A 45 -2.35 4.79 5.86
N GLY A 46 -2.50 6.04 5.42
CA GLY A 46 -3.76 6.75 5.32
C GLY A 46 -4.53 6.76 6.64
N THR A 47 -5.79 6.32 6.60
CA THR A 47 -6.69 6.23 7.76
C THR A 47 -6.42 5.00 8.64
N GLY A 48 -5.32 4.27 8.39
CA GLY A 48 -4.89 3.10 9.15
C GLY A 48 -5.60 1.79 8.76
N ALA A 49 -6.36 1.75 7.67
CA ALA A 49 -7.18 0.57 7.32
C ALA A 49 -6.36 -0.73 7.18
N LEU A 50 -5.17 -0.67 6.58
CA LEU A 50 -4.26 -1.81 6.47
C LEU A 50 -3.44 -2.00 7.76
N THR A 51 -2.87 -0.92 8.29
CA THR A 51 -2.14 -0.87 9.58
C THR A 51 -2.89 -1.59 10.71
N LEU A 52 -4.17 -1.26 10.94
CA LEU A 52 -4.96 -1.82 12.03
C LEU A 52 -5.25 -3.31 11.83
N ARG A 53 -5.37 -3.79 10.58
CA ARG A 53 -5.52 -5.22 10.30
C ARG A 53 -4.26 -6.01 10.65
N ALA A 54 -3.08 -5.48 10.32
CA ALA A 54 -1.83 -6.09 10.74
C ALA A 54 -1.69 -6.11 12.28
N ALA A 55 -2.06 -5.02 12.94
CA ALA A 55 -2.05 -4.92 14.40
C ALA A 55 -3.00 -5.91 15.07
N ARG A 56 -4.20 -6.16 14.51
CA ARG A 56 -5.13 -7.20 14.99
C ARG A 56 -4.53 -8.61 14.92
N ASN A 57 -3.60 -8.86 13.99
CA ASN A 57 -2.85 -10.12 13.92
C ASN A 57 -1.66 -10.17 14.91
N GLY A 58 -1.51 -9.16 15.78
CA GLY A 58 -0.50 -9.09 16.82
C GLY A 58 0.83 -8.47 16.39
N ALA A 59 0.90 -7.83 15.22
CA ALA A 59 2.10 -7.11 14.80
C ALA A 59 2.35 -5.84 15.62
N ARG A 60 3.62 -5.40 15.66
CA ARG A 60 4.01 -4.04 16.03
C ARG A 60 4.16 -3.24 14.74
N VAL A 61 3.26 -2.28 14.52
CA VAL A 61 3.17 -1.57 13.23
C VAL A 61 3.58 -0.12 13.37
N LYS A 62 4.53 0.31 12.55
CA LYS A 62 4.81 1.71 12.27
C LYS A 62 4.05 2.11 11.00
N GLY A 63 3.07 3.00 11.12
CA GLY A 63 2.37 3.59 9.97
C GLY A 63 2.95 4.96 9.64
N ILE A 64 3.27 5.20 8.36
CA ILE A 64 3.74 6.51 7.89
C ILE A 64 2.80 7.08 6.83
N ASP A 65 2.53 8.38 6.89
CA ASP A 65 1.77 9.09 5.87
C ASP A 65 2.18 10.57 5.86
N ILE A 66 2.08 11.24 4.71
CA ILE A 66 2.37 12.69 4.60
C ILE A 66 1.21 13.57 5.06
N ASN A 67 0.00 13.01 5.20
CA ASN A 67 -1.19 13.77 5.51
C ASN A 67 -1.54 13.69 6.99
N PRO A 68 -1.31 14.77 7.78
CA PRO A 68 -1.57 14.75 9.21
C PRO A 68 -3.04 14.49 9.58
N ARG A 69 -3.99 14.87 8.71
CA ARG A 69 -5.43 14.60 8.92
C ARG A 69 -5.77 13.11 8.79
N MET A 70 -5.09 12.40 7.89
CA MET A 70 -5.25 10.94 7.76
C MET A 70 -4.73 10.25 9.03
N LEU A 71 -3.57 10.68 9.52
CA LEU A 71 -2.97 10.17 10.74
C LEU A 71 -3.80 10.45 12.00
N GLU A 72 -4.50 11.60 12.08
CA GLU A 72 -5.43 11.89 13.16
C GLU A 72 -6.56 10.85 13.23
N ILE A 73 -7.17 10.52 12.09
CA ILE A 73 -8.20 9.48 11.98
C ILE A 73 -7.61 8.11 12.34
N ALA A 74 -6.42 7.78 11.83
CA ALA A 74 -5.77 6.51 12.08
C ALA A 74 -5.49 6.29 13.59
N ARG A 75 -4.98 7.33 14.28
CA ARG A 75 -4.76 7.31 15.73
C ARG A 75 -6.06 7.13 16.51
N LYS A 76 -7.11 7.87 16.14
CA LYS A 76 -8.43 7.74 16.78
C LYS A 76 -8.97 6.32 16.67
N ARG A 77 -8.89 5.71 15.49
CA ARG A 77 -9.33 4.33 15.27
C ARG A 77 -8.51 3.31 16.03
N ALA A 78 -7.18 3.51 16.12
CA ALA A 78 -6.34 2.65 16.94
C ALA A 78 -6.80 2.59 18.39
N VAL A 79 -7.13 3.75 18.98
CA VAL A 79 -7.66 3.85 20.35
C VAL A 79 -9.05 3.22 20.45
N GLU A 80 -9.95 3.49 19.50
CA GLU A 80 -11.29 2.90 19.47
C GLU A 80 -11.27 1.36 19.40
N GLU A 81 -10.23 0.78 18.78
CA GLU A 81 -10.03 -0.65 18.66
C GLU A 81 -9.15 -1.27 19.76
N GLY A 82 -8.60 -0.46 20.69
CA GLY A 82 -7.70 -0.93 21.74
C GLY A 82 -6.34 -1.42 21.22
N LEU A 83 -5.88 -0.87 20.10
CA LEU A 83 -4.64 -1.25 19.39
C LEU A 83 -3.52 -0.21 19.55
N GLU A 84 -3.71 0.83 20.36
CA GLU A 84 -2.76 1.93 20.51
C GLU A 84 -1.39 1.52 21.08
N GLN A 85 -1.29 0.34 21.69
CA GLN A 85 -0.02 -0.24 22.13
C GLN A 85 0.73 -0.96 20.99
N ASN A 86 0.01 -1.36 19.94
CA ASN A 86 0.54 -2.12 18.81
C ASN A 86 0.91 -1.23 17.62
N VAL A 87 0.39 0.00 17.55
CA VAL A 87 0.57 0.88 16.39
C VAL A 87 1.13 2.25 16.76
N GLN A 88 2.04 2.75 15.95
CA GLN A 88 2.57 4.11 16.03
C GLN A 88 2.49 4.78 14.65
N PHE A 89 2.04 6.04 14.64
CA PHE A 89 1.79 6.80 13.41
C PHE A 89 2.68 8.03 13.32
N PHE A 90 3.39 8.18 12.21
CA PHE A 90 4.35 9.26 11.98
C PHE A 90 4.02 10.04 10.70
N GLU A 91 4.10 11.37 10.79
CA GLU A 91 4.06 12.24 9.62
C GLU A 91 5.41 12.14 8.93
N MET A 92 5.46 11.40 7.83
CA MET A 92 6.71 11.06 7.15
C MET A 92 6.43 10.69 5.69
N GLY A 93 7.18 11.30 4.79
CA GLY A 93 7.14 11.01 3.37
C GLY A 93 8.10 9.90 2.96
N ILE A 94 7.89 9.34 1.77
CA ILE A 94 8.77 8.30 1.21
C ILE A 94 10.23 8.78 1.11
N ALA A 95 10.48 10.06 0.86
CA ALA A 95 11.83 10.63 0.75
C ALA A 95 12.63 10.52 2.07
N GLU A 96 11.96 10.35 3.20
CA GLU A 96 12.57 10.23 4.51
C GLU A 96 12.91 8.76 4.88
N LEU A 97 12.49 7.78 4.05
CA LEU A 97 12.79 6.36 4.28
C LEU A 97 14.30 6.06 4.42
N GLY A 98 15.15 6.90 3.82
CA GLY A 98 16.61 6.81 4.00
C GLY A 98 17.09 6.96 5.45
N GLY A 99 16.26 7.54 6.34
CA GLY A 99 16.54 7.64 7.77
C GLY A 99 16.23 6.37 8.58
N GLU A 100 15.48 5.42 8.01
CA GLU A 100 15.17 4.15 8.68
C GLU A 100 16.40 3.24 8.75
N GLU A 101 16.51 2.46 9.82
CA GLU A 101 17.60 1.49 9.97
C GLU A 101 17.47 0.31 8.99
N SER A 102 18.62 -0.29 8.64
CA SER A 102 18.65 -1.44 7.73
C SER A 102 18.30 -2.73 8.49
N ASN A 103 17.62 -3.67 7.82
CA ASN A 103 17.22 -4.97 8.40
C ASN A 103 16.40 -4.87 9.70
N THR A 104 15.48 -3.90 9.77
CA THR A 104 14.64 -3.60 10.93
C THR A 104 13.29 -4.29 10.87
N TYR A 105 12.68 -4.38 9.68
CA TYR A 105 11.29 -4.83 9.54
C TYR A 105 11.21 -6.27 9.06
N ASP A 106 10.32 -7.07 9.65
CA ASP A 106 9.95 -8.39 9.13
C ASP A 106 9.10 -8.24 7.86
N ILE A 107 8.25 -7.20 7.84
CA ILE A 107 7.31 -6.93 6.75
C ILE A 107 7.26 -5.43 6.46
N VAL A 108 7.26 -5.07 5.18
CA VAL A 108 6.90 -3.74 4.70
C VAL A 108 5.65 -3.91 3.85
N MET A 109 4.62 -3.12 4.12
CA MET A 109 3.36 -3.18 3.41
C MET A 109 2.92 -1.81 2.90
N SER A 110 2.06 -1.82 1.88
CA SER A 110 1.46 -0.60 1.34
C SER A 110 0.14 -0.91 0.66
N GLY A 111 -0.87 -0.07 0.90
CA GLY A 111 -2.19 -0.18 0.30
C GLY A 111 -2.58 1.12 -0.40
N LEU A 112 -2.80 1.06 -1.72
CA LEU A 112 -3.25 2.20 -2.54
C LEU A 112 -2.32 3.43 -2.53
N CYS A 113 -1.04 3.28 -2.19
CA CYS A 113 -0.06 4.38 -2.16
C CYS A 113 0.92 4.35 -3.34
N PHE A 114 1.34 3.17 -3.80
CA PHE A 114 2.35 3.06 -4.87
C PHE A 114 1.82 3.62 -6.20
N SER A 115 0.51 3.55 -6.45
CA SER A 115 -0.11 4.16 -7.65
C SER A 115 -0.16 5.70 -7.63
N GLU A 116 0.26 6.31 -6.52
CA GLU A 116 0.39 7.76 -6.38
C GLU A 116 1.83 8.25 -6.59
N LEU A 117 2.79 7.33 -6.58
CA LEU A 117 4.20 7.63 -6.75
C LEU A 117 4.58 7.83 -8.22
N THR A 118 5.52 8.73 -8.47
CA THR A 118 6.25 8.78 -9.73
C THR A 118 7.15 7.55 -9.89
N GLU A 119 7.65 7.31 -11.10
CA GLU A 119 8.51 6.16 -11.37
C GLU A 119 9.82 6.19 -10.55
N ASP A 120 10.41 7.38 -10.37
CA ASP A 120 11.63 7.57 -9.59
C ASP A 120 11.39 7.39 -8.10
N GLU A 121 10.27 7.91 -7.59
CA GLU A 121 9.82 7.69 -6.22
C GLU A 121 9.54 6.21 -5.93
N LEU A 122 8.92 5.50 -6.88
CA LEU A 122 8.68 4.07 -6.77
C LEU A 122 10.00 3.27 -6.74
N LYS A 123 10.95 3.58 -7.63
CA LYS A 123 12.29 2.96 -7.63
C LYS A 123 13.03 3.22 -6.33
N TYR A 124 13.01 4.46 -5.84
CA TYR A 124 13.60 4.82 -4.55
C TYR A 124 12.94 4.04 -3.40
N THR A 125 11.61 4.01 -3.37
CA THR A 125 10.82 3.31 -2.34
C THR A 125 11.14 1.82 -2.32
N LEU A 126 11.23 1.16 -3.48
CA LEU A 126 11.59 -0.26 -3.58
C LEU A 126 13.02 -0.53 -3.09
N LYS A 127 13.97 0.35 -3.44
CA LYS A 127 15.36 0.27 -2.99
C LYS A 127 15.45 0.37 -1.46
N GLU A 128 14.83 1.38 -0.87
CA GLU A 128 14.85 1.57 0.59
C GLU A 128 14.08 0.46 1.30
N THR A 129 12.94 0.04 0.76
CA THR A 129 12.17 -1.12 1.26
C THR A 129 13.04 -2.37 1.35
N LYS A 130 13.85 -2.66 0.33
CA LYS A 130 14.78 -3.80 0.36
C LYS A 130 15.86 -3.62 1.42
N ARG A 131 16.36 -2.41 1.63
CA ARG A 131 17.40 -2.13 2.64
C ARG A 131 16.87 -2.33 4.06
N ILE A 132 15.67 -1.82 4.35
CA ILE A 132 15.07 -1.82 5.70
C ILE A 132 14.44 -3.18 6.07
N LEU A 133 14.06 -4.00 5.09
CA LEU A 133 13.60 -5.37 5.34
C LEU A 133 14.72 -6.25 5.88
N LYS A 134 14.42 -7.09 6.88
CA LYS A 134 15.27 -8.22 7.30
C LYS A 134 15.45 -9.20 6.14
N ALA A 135 16.55 -9.95 6.13
CA ALA A 135 16.74 -11.05 5.17
C ALA A 135 15.58 -12.04 5.29
N GLY A 136 14.95 -12.41 4.16
CA GLY A 136 13.74 -13.24 4.15
C GLY A 136 12.44 -12.51 4.48
N GLY A 137 12.49 -11.21 4.80
CA GLY A 137 11.31 -10.38 5.07
C GLY A 137 10.42 -10.17 3.84
N LEU A 138 9.18 -9.77 4.08
CA LEU A 138 8.14 -9.69 3.05
C LEU A 138 7.81 -8.24 2.66
N LEU A 139 7.62 -8.02 1.36
CA LEU A 139 6.95 -6.85 0.80
C LEU A 139 5.53 -7.25 0.41
N LEU A 140 4.53 -6.59 1.00
CA LEU A 140 3.11 -6.85 0.74
C LEU A 140 2.43 -5.61 0.13
N ILE A 141 1.88 -5.72 -1.07
CA ILE A 141 1.28 -4.59 -1.78
C ILE A 141 -0.15 -4.92 -2.21
N ALA A 142 -1.08 -4.01 -1.93
CA ALA A 142 -2.42 -4.02 -2.51
C ALA A 142 -2.66 -2.69 -3.25
N ASP A 143 -2.60 -2.69 -4.58
CA ASP A 143 -2.65 -1.44 -5.33
C ASP A 143 -3.35 -1.54 -6.70
N GLU A 144 -3.71 -0.39 -7.25
CA GLU A 144 -4.24 -0.26 -8.60
C GLU A 144 -3.15 -0.47 -9.66
N VAL A 145 -3.42 -1.37 -10.59
CA VAL A 145 -2.54 -1.67 -11.72
C VAL A 145 -3.29 -1.54 -13.04
N THR A 146 -2.55 -1.37 -14.14
CA THR A 146 -3.17 -1.38 -15.45
C THR A 146 -3.55 -2.82 -15.85
N PRO A 147 -4.81 -3.11 -16.25
CA PRO A 147 -5.19 -4.43 -16.72
C PRO A 147 -4.32 -4.92 -17.88
N GLY A 148 -3.95 -6.20 -17.90
CA GLY A 148 -3.17 -6.79 -19.01
C GLY A 148 -3.97 -6.97 -20.31
N SER A 149 -5.27 -7.30 -20.21
CA SER A 149 -6.12 -7.60 -21.36
C SER A 149 -6.68 -6.33 -22.03
N ILE A 150 -6.66 -6.27 -23.37
CA ILE A 150 -7.15 -5.12 -24.15
C ILE A 150 -8.62 -4.80 -23.84
N SER A 151 -9.50 -5.81 -23.79
CA SER A 151 -10.93 -5.63 -23.46
C SER A 151 -11.14 -5.06 -22.05
N LYS A 152 -10.37 -5.55 -21.08
CA LYS A 152 -10.39 -5.04 -19.70
C LYS A 152 -9.80 -3.64 -19.59
N ARG A 153 -8.79 -3.29 -20.41
CA ARG A 153 -8.26 -1.92 -20.51
C ARG A 153 -9.31 -0.95 -21.01
N ILE A 154 -10.07 -1.31 -22.05
CA ILE A 154 -11.15 -0.46 -22.57
C ILE A 154 -12.21 -0.20 -21.49
N LEU A 155 -12.68 -1.27 -20.82
CA LEU A 155 -13.64 -1.14 -19.73
C LEU A 155 -13.10 -0.29 -18.57
N HIS A 156 -11.84 -0.50 -18.19
CA HIS A 156 -11.16 0.29 -17.17
C HIS A 156 -11.09 1.77 -17.56
N LEU A 157 -10.79 2.10 -18.82
CA LEU A 157 -10.75 3.48 -19.31
C LEU A 157 -12.14 4.14 -19.29
N LEU A 158 -13.20 3.41 -19.63
CA LEU A 158 -14.57 3.95 -19.58
C LEU A 158 -14.98 4.37 -18.16
N ILE A 159 -14.57 3.62 -17.15
CA ILE A 159 -14.81 3.95 -15.74
C ILE A 159 -13.86 5.05 -15.26
N ARG A 160 -12.58 4.98 -15.66
CA ARG A 160 -11.51 5.83 -15.13
C ARG A 160 -11.49 7.23 -15.74
N ILE A 161 -11.84 7.40 -17.02
CA ILE A 161 -11.80 8.72 -17.68
C ILE A 161 -12.72 9.75 -17.01
N PRO A 162 -14.00 9.46 -16.71
CA PRO A 162 -14.85 10.40 -15.98
C PRO A 162 -14.28 10.78 -14.61
N LEU A 163 -13.77 9.79 -13.86
CA LEU A 163 -13.12 9.99 -12.56
C LEU A 163 -11.86 10.86 -12.66
N LEU A 164 -11.04 10.66 -13.70
CA LEU A 164 -9.83 11.46 -13.94
C LEU A 164 -10.18 12.92 -14.26
N ILE A 165 -11.21 13.15 -15.09
CA ILE A 165 -11.66 14.51 -15.43
C ILE A 165 -12.14 15.23 -14.17
N ILE A 166 -13.00 14.58 -13.38
CA ILE A 166 -13.49 15.15 -12.12
C ILE A 166 -12.33 15.40 -11.14
N THR A 167 -11.43 14.43 -10.99
CA THR A 167 -10.27 14.56 -10.08
C THR A 167 -9.35 15.69 -10.51
N TYR A 168 -9.07 15.83 -11.81
CA TYR A 168 -8.24 16.91 -12.33
C TYR A 168 -8.87 18.28 -12.07
N ILE A 169 -10.17 18.45 -12.36
CA ILE A 169 -10.89 19.71 -12.12
C ILE A 169 -10.82 20.11 -10.65
N VAL A 170 -10.93 19.16 -9.72
CA VAL A 170 -10.99 19.45 -8.29
C VAL A 170 -9.60 19.60 -7.65
N THR A 171 -8.62 18.80 -8.07
CA THR A 171 -7.36 18.62 -7.32
C THR A 171 -6.12 19.07 -8.08
N GLN A 172 -6.27 19.50 -9.35
CA GLN A 172 -5.19 19.88 -10.26
C GLN A 172 -4.07 18.82 -10.33
N ASN A 173 -4.44 17.55 -10.13
CA ASN A 173 -3.53 16.42 -10.05
C ASN A 173 -4.13 15.21 -10.75
N THR A 174 -3.29 14.24 -11.10
CA THR A 174 -3.71 12.98 -11.75
C THR A 174 -3.13 11.78 -11.00
N THR A 175 -3.80 10.63 -11.07
CA THR A 175 -3.28 9.34 -10.59
C THR A 175 -2.86 8.48 -11.78
N ARG A 176 -1.84 7.63 -11.63
CA ARG A 176 -1.37 6.76 -12.71
C ARG A 176 -1.38 5.30 -12.23
N ALA A 177 -2.16 4.47 -12.92
CA ALA A 177 -2.09 3.03 -12.69
C ALA A 177 -0.67 2.55 -12.99
N ILE A 178 -0.08 1.78 -12.07
CA ILE A 178 1.28 1.28 -12.25
C ILE A 178 1.29 0.29 -13.41
N LYS A 179 2.31 0.40 -14.27
CA LYS A 179 2.59 -0.57 -15.33
C LYS A 179 3.67 -1.51 -14.80
N ASN A 180 3.47 -2.81 -14.98
CA ASN A 180 4.49 -3.83 -14.73
C ASN A 180 5.08 -3.81 -13.30
N LEU A 181 4.22 -3.60 -12.28
CA LEU A 181 4.66 -3.58 -10.88
C LEU A 181 5.41 -4.87 -10.45
N PRO A 182 4.94 -6.09 -10.81
CA PRO A 182 5.68 -7.31 -10.49
C PRO A 182 7.10 -7.34 -11.08
N GLU A 183 7.26 -6.89 -12.32
CA GLU A 183 8.55 -6.82 -13.01
C GLU A 183 9.49 -5.82 -12.33
N MET A 184 8.99 -4.62 -11.99
CA MET A 184 9.79 -3.62 -11.27
C MET A 184 10.25 -4.12 -9.90
N ILE A 185 9.40 -4.85 -9.18
CA ILE A 185 9.73 -5.46 -7.89
C ILE A 185 10.81 -6.54 -8.07
N ALA A 186 10.68 -7.39 -9.09
CA ALA A 186 11.66 -8.42 -9.40
C ALA A 186 13.01 -7.84 -9.83
N GLU A 187 13.03 -6.79 -10.65
CA GLU A 187 14.24 -6.07 -11.08
C GLU A 187 14.97 -5.41 -9.89
N ASN A 188 14.24 -5.02 -8.84
CA ASN A 188 14.83 -4.56 -7.58
C ASN A 188 15.34 -5.72 -6.70
N GLY A 189 15.30 -6.96 -7.21
CA GLY A 189 15.87 -8.15 -6.59
C GLY A 189 15.03 -8.70 -5.43
N PHE A 190 13.71 -8.56 -5.51
CA PHE A 190 12.77 -9.33 -4.70
C PHE A 190 12.35 -10.60 -5.44
N MET A 191 12.04 -11.65 -4.69
CA MET A 191 11.40 -12.86 -5.24
C MET A 191 9.89 -12.76 -5.10
N ILE A 192 9.16 -12.77 -6.21
CA ILE A 192 7.69 -12.79 -6.18
C ILE A 192 7.20 -14.13 -5.62
N LYS A 193 6.44 -14.09 -4.51
CA LYS A 193 5.85 -15.28 -3.87
C LYS A 193 4.43 -15.53 -4.37
N SER A 194 3.67 -14.47 -4.55
CA SER A 194 2.31 -14.52 -5.09
C SER A 194 1.94 -13.19 -5.71
N ALA A 195 1.17 -13.25 -6.80
CA ALA A 195 0.55 -12.10 -7.43
C ALA A 195 -0.89 -12.48 -7.82
N ARG A 196 -1.88 -11.79 -7.26
CA ARG A 196 -3.30 -12.03 -7.53
C ARG A 196 -3.93 -10.77 -8.09
N LEU A 197 -4.48 -10.89 -9.28
CA LEU A 197 -5.26 -9.82 -9.90
C LEU A 197 -6.74 -9.95 -9.54
N GLY A 198 -7.38 -8.83 -9.24
CA GLY A 198 -8.84 -8.76 -9.14
C GLY A 198 -9.51 -9.09 -10.49
N ASN A 199 -10.82 -9.36 -10.48
CA ASN A 199 -11.56 -9.80 -11.68
C ASN A 199 -11.40 -8.87 -12.90
N LEU A 200 -11.38 -7.56 -12.66
CA LEU A 200 -11.19 -6.52 -13.69
C LEU A 200 -9.72 -6.35 -14.11
N GLY A 201 -8.78 -6.99 -13.43
CA GLY A 201 -7.35 -6.87 -13.68
C GLY A 201 -6.75 -5.52 -13.28
N SER A 202 -7.54 -4.64 -12.67
CA SER A 202 -7.16 -3.27 -12.33
C SER A 202 -6.64 -3.11 -10.89
N PHE A 203 -6.54 -4.21 -10.15
CA PHE A 203 -6.11 -4.24 -8.75
C PHE A 203 -5.26 -5.48 -8.54
N LEU A 204 -4.12 -5.32 -7.87
CA LEU A 204 -3.12 -6.35 -7.63
C LEU A 204 -2.87 -6.49 -6.13
N GLU A 205 -2.98 -7.73 -5.65
CA GLU A 205 -2.46 -8.18 -4.36
C GLU A 205 -1.13 -8.91 -4.63
N LEU A 206 -0.03 -8.44 -4.08
CA LEU A 206 1.30 -8.98 -4.33
C LEU A 206 2.05 -9.20 -3.02
N ALA A 207 2.66 -10.38 -2.91
CA ALA A 207 3.63 -10.68 -1.87
C ALA A 207 4.97 -11.02 -2.54
N ALA A 208 6.02 -10.33 -2.12
CA ALA A 208 7.38 -10.57 -2.55
C ALA A 208 8.30 -10.71 -1.34
N GLN A 209 9.44 -11.36 -1.51
CA GLN A 209 10.37 -11.68 -0.43
C GLN A 209 11.76 -11.13 -0.73
N LYS A 210 12.38 -10.47 0.26
CA LYS A 210 13.80 -10.15 0.20
C LYS A 210 14.61 -11.45 0.26
N PRO A 211 15.51 -11.73 -0.70
CA PRO A 211 16.34 -12.93 -0.66
C PRO A 211 17.13 -13.05 0.65
N VAL A 212 17.35 -14.27 1.10
CA VAL A 212 18.31 -14.57 2.16
C VAL A 212 19.67 -14.73 1.47
N GLU A 213 20.65 -13.89 1.79
CA GLU A 213 22.00 -14.04 1.23
C GLU A 213 22.52 -15.48 1.53
N GLY A 214 22.91 -16.21 0.47
CA GLY A 214 23.51 -17.54 0.60
C GLY A 214 22.60 -18.75 0.31
N ARG A 215 21.39 -18.58 -0.25
CA ARG A 215 20.65 -19.69 -0.90
C ARG A 215 20.33 -19.33 -2.36
N PRO A 216 20.64 -20.23 -3.32
CA PRO A 216 20.27 -20.05 -4.73
C PRO A 216 18.76 -20.04 -4.92
#